data_AF-A0AAD0ADW8-F1
#
_entry.id   AF-A0AAD0ADW8-F1
#
_cell.length_a   1.000
_cell.length_b   1.000
_cell.length_c   1.000
_cell.angle_alpha   90.00
_cell.angle_beta   90.00
_cell.angle_gamma   90.00
#
_symmetry.space_group_name_H-M   'P 1'
#
loop_
_entity.id
_entity.type
_entity.pdbx_description
1 polymer ?
#
loop_
_entity_poly.entity_id
_entity_poly.type
_entity_poly.pdbx_seq_one_letter_code
_entity_poly.pdbx_strand_id
1 'polypeptide(L)'
;MTPSSLEAKNTAISHPSNHLSKGKETLVKRRQSDLAKRRSFTDYLPYPIVDHLLTPVQQSAAKAARQIIFLLLSKLKQGHLTVIETFHQSNNVATKAATHKTFGVRVMDTEPLTQSPVTDTQRTLGEQIGNHPLAVTLTIHSPQVYQHLLTGGSIAFADDYIDGLWKADDLTAFLRLIARNLTLINTIEAKFANLTKRWEHRQHRNRHNDKNNAKSNILAHYDIGNAMYALFLDERMMYSSAIYPTPSSSLAAAQTHKLAKICELVELTADDHVIEIGTGWGGFAIYAATKYGCRVTTTTISDAQYEEAKRRIAAANLTDKITLLKQDYRELTGKYDKLVSIEMIEAVGHEYLPDFFAQCNRLLKDNGLMVLQAITFNDRGYQKYLHSVDFIQTHVFPGGCLLSNSEILSQARDHTDMQVTSLVDYGYDYARTLIDWRYNFMQALPQLKALGYDDAFMRLWHFYFAYCEAGFLEKTIGVVQVRLEKAQYR
;
A
#
# COMPACT_ATOMS: atom_id res chain seq x y z
N MET A 1 21.83 -50.63 -35.32
CA MET A 1 23.23 -50.31 -35.71
C MET A 1 23.23 -48.96 -36.40
N THR A 2 24.08 -48.03 -35.98
CA THR A 2 24.58 -46.90 -36.80
C THR A 2 25.79 -47.39 -37.62
N PRO A 3 26.19 -46.70 -38.73
CA PRO A 3 27.07 -45.51 -38.70
C PRO A 3 26.45 -44.29 -39.43
N SER A 4 26.68 -43.01 -39.06
CA SER A 4 27.82 -42.10 -39.40
C SER A 4 28.19 -42.07 -40.90
N SER A 5 28.44 -40.96 -41.61
CA SER A 5 28.94 -39.60 -41.29
C SER A 5 28.71 -38.69 -42.54
N LEU A 6 28.88 -37.36 -42.61
CA LEU A 6 29.18 -36.24 -41.68
C LEU A 6 28.33 -35.01 -42.20
N GLU A 7 28.59 -33.70 -42.15
CA GLU A 7 29.69 -32.80 -41.73
C GLU A 7 29.10 -31.44 -41.22
N ALA A 8 29.89 -30.37 -41.07
CA ALA A 8 29.41 -29.07 -40.56
C ALA A 8 29.88 -27.85 -41.38
N LYS A 9 29.08 -26.77 -41.40
CA LYS A 9 29.53 -25.41 -41.75
C LYS A 9 29.02 -24.37 -40.76
N ASN A 10 29.95 -23.62 -40.16
CA ASN A 10 29.66 -22.45 -39.36
C ASN A 10 29.27 -21.25 -40.23
N THR A 11 28.30 -20.46 -39.76
CA THR A 11 28.19 -19.02 -40.07
C THR A 11 27.79 -18.29 -38.80
N ALA A 12 28.44 -17.16 -38.52
CA ALA A 12 28.43 -16.55 -37.18
C ALA A 12 27.14 -15.79 -36.85
N ILE A 13 26.76 -15.80 -35.57
CA ILE A 13 25.64 -15.02 -35.02
C ILE A 13 26.15 -13.62 -34.67
N SER A 14 25.66 -12.58 -35.34
CA SER A 14 25.86 -11.18 -34.95
C SER A 14 24.71 -10.70 -34.07
N HIS A 15 24.93 -10.54 -32.77
CA HIS A 15 23.93 -10.00 -31.84
C HIS A 15 23.70 -8.49 -32.02
N PRO A 16 22.44 -8.01 -32.13
CA PRO A 16 22.09 -6.60 -31.95
C PRO A 16 21.73 -6.27 -30.47
N SER A 17 22.57 -6.70 -29.53
CA SER A 17 22.35 -6.53 -28.09
C SER A 17 22.69 -5.13 -27.60
N ASN A 18 21.87 -4.11 -27.93
CA ASN A 18 21.98 -2.78 -27.29
C ASN A 18 20.73 -1.85 -27.31
N HIS A 19 19.60 -2.23 -27.90
CA HIS A 19 18.45 -1.31 -28.05
C HIS A 19 17.36 -1.39 -26.96
N LEU A 20 17.36 -2.40 -26.09
CA LEU A 20 16.30 -2.63 -25.09
C LEU A 20 16.52 -1.93 -23.72
N SER A 21 17.71 -1.40 -23.45
CA SER A 21 18.03 -0.68 -22.20
C SER A 21 17.43 0.74 -22.18
N LYS A 22 17.69 1.53 -23.23
CA LYS A 22 17.28 2.95 -23.36
C LYS A 22 15.75 3.16 -23.26
N GLY A 23 14.96 2.15 -23.64
CA GLY A 23 13.50 2.20 -23.51
C GLY A 23 13.03 2.31 -22.05
N LYS A 24 13.67 1.57 -21.13
CA LYS A 24 13.28 1.54 -19.71
C LYS A 24 13.68 2.82 -18.96
N GLU A 25 14.88 3.36 -19.22
CA GLU A 25 15.28 4.67 -18.71
C GLU A 25 14.27 5.78 -19.05
N THR A 26 13.65 5.70 -20.23
CA THR A 26 12.78 6.75 -20.75
C THR A 26 11.43 6.80 -20.03
N LEU A 27 10.90 5.67 -19.53
CA LEU A 27 9.66 5.67 -18.72
C LEU A 27 9.90 6.19 -17.29
N VAL A 28 11.00 5.81 -16.64
CA VAL A 28 11.36 6.32 -15.31
C VAL A 28 11.53 7.84 -15.35
N LYS A 29 12.26 8.35 -16.34
CA LYS A 29 12.44 9.80 -16.58
C LYS A 29 11.11 10.51 -16.92
N ARG A 30 10.15 9.83 -17.57
CA ARG A 30 8.79 10.38 -17.75
C ARG A 30 8.03 10.51 -16.43
N ARG A 31 8.03 9.48 -15.57
CA ARG A 31 7.39 9.56 -14.24
C ARG A 31 8.02 10.63 -13.35
N GLN A 32 9.35 10.74 -13.35
CA GLN A 32 10.05 11.87 -12.71
C GLN A 32 9.55 13.21 -13.25
N SER A 33 9.36 13.33 -14.58
CA SER A 33 8.81 14.54 -15.19
C SER A 33 7.35 14.81 -14.81
N ASP A 34 6.53 13.80 -14.54
CA ASP A 34 5.10 13.97 -14.21
C ASP A 34 4.88 14.28 -12.72
N LEU A 35 5.69 13.73 -11.82
CA LEU A 35 5.78 14.20 -10.42
C LEU A 35 6.33 15.63 -10.37
N ALA A 36 7.44 15.90 -11.07
CA ALA A 36 8.04 17.24 -11.20
C ALA A 36 7.25 18.20 -12.13
N LYS A 37 6.04 17.82 -12.57
CA LYS A 37 5.06 18.69 -13.27
C LYS A 37 3.96 19.22 -12.35
N ARG A 38 3.94 18.87 -11.05
CA ARG A 38 3.25 19.69 -10.02
C ARG A 38 4.00 21.01 -9.77
N ARG A 39 4.32 21.74 -10.85
CA ARG A 39 4.97 23.05 -10.81
C ARG A 39 3.97 24.11 -10.39
N SER A 40 4.44 25.03 -9.56
CA SER A 40 3.64 26.16 -9.12
C SER A 40 3.50 27.18 -10.27
N PHE A 41 2.52 28.07 -10.16
CA PHE A 41 2.33 29.18 -11.10
C PHE A 41 3.52 30.16 -11.13
N THR A 42 4.41 30.07 -10.13
CA THR A 42 5.67 30.81 -9.99
C THR A 42 6.72 30.47 -11.05
N ASP A 43 6.70 29.27 -11.62
CA ASP A 43 7.80 28.67 -12.40
C ASP A 43 8.04 29.31 -13.79
N TYR A 44 7.27 30.35 -14.13
CA TYR A 44 7.38 31.12 -15.38
C TYR A 44 7.79 32.59 -15.18
N LEU A 45 8.14 33.01 -13.95
CA LEU A 45 8.61 34.35 -13.65
C LEU A 45 10.12 34.37 -13.36
N PRO A 46 10.86 35.45 -13.73
CA PRO A 46 12.28 35.56 -13.46
C PRO A 46 12.56 35.73 -11.96
N TYR A 47 12.93 34.64 -11.29
CA TYR A 47 13.64 34.65 -10.01
C TYR A 47 14.91 35.51 -10.17
N PRO A 48 15.13 36.55 -9.31
CA PRO A 48 15.00 36.43 -7.86
C PRO A 48 14.11 37.49 -7.16
N ILE A 49 13.43 38.38 -7.88
CA ILE A 49 12.79 39.57 -7.27
C ILE A 49 11.52 39.23 -6.47
N VAL A 50 10.79 38.18 -6.86
CA VAL A 50 9.46 37.86 -6.29
C VAL A 50 9.56 37.32 -4.85
N ASP A 51 10.52 36.44 -4.57
CA ASP A 51 10.67 35.81 -3.25
C ASP A 51 10.97 36.84 -2.14
N HIS A 52 11.80 37.84 -2.42
CA HIS A 52 12.12 38.90 -1.44
C HIS A 52 10.90 39.78 -1.08
N LEU A 53 9.88 39.85 -1.94
CA LEU A 53 8.64 40.58 -1.68
C LEU A 53 7.58 39.70 -0.99
N LEU A 54 7.56 38.39 -1.26
CA LEU A 54 6.59 37.46 -0.69
C LEU A 54 7.03 36.84 0.65
N THR A 55 8.33 36.72 0.91
CA THR A 55 8.85 36.07 2.14
C THR A 55 8.33 36.67 3.45
N PRO A 56 8.17 38.00 3.64
CA PRO A 56 7.57 38.54 4.86
C PRO A 56 6.10 38.12 5.05
N VAL A 57 5.34 38.07 3.94
CA VAL A 57 3.94 37.66 3.93
C VAL A 57 3.81 36.17 4.25
N GLN A 58 4.60 35.32 3.58
CA GLN A 58 4.66 33.87 3.84
C GLN A 58 5.06 33.58 5.30
N GLN A 59 6.07 34.25 5.85
CA GLN A 59 6.47 34.08 7.25
C GLN A 59 5.35 34.51 8.22
N SER A 60 4.61 35.58 7.93
CA SER A 60 3.46 35.99 8.75
C SER A 60 2.29 34.99 8.69
N ALA A 61 2.00 34.43 7.51
CA ALA A 61 0.96 33.43 7.31
C ALA A 61 1.32 32.11 8.05
N ALA A 62 2.56 31.63 7.88
CA ALA A 62 3.07 30.47 8.60
C ALA A 62 3.06 30.67 10.13
N LYS A 63 3.39 31.87 10.63
CA LYS A 63 3.33 32.21 12.05
C LYS A 63 1.89 32.18 12.61
N ALA A 64 0.91 32.67 11.86
CA ALA A 64 -0.51 32.58 12.22
C ALA A 64 -1.01 31.13 12.17
N ALA A 65 -0.65 30.38 11.12
CA ALA A 65 -0.99 28.97 10.95
C ALA A 65 -0.47 28.12 12.12
N ARG A 66 0.80 28.32 12.51
CA ARG A 66 1.42 27.70 13.68
C ARG A 66 0.64 27.96 14.98
N GLN A 67 0.17 29.19 15.20
CA GLN A 67 -0.65 29.51 16.39
C GLN A 67 -1.98 28.73 16.39
N ILE A 68 -2.64 28.64 15.24
CA ILE A 68 -3.88 27.86 15.06
C ILE A 68 -3.63 26.38 15.32
N ILE A 69 -2.61 25.77 14.68
CA ILE A 69 -2.25 24.37 14.88
C ILE A 69 -1.91 24.09 16.35
N PHE A 70 -1.15 24.96 17.02
CA PHE A 70 -0.80 24.77 18.44
C PHE A 70 -2.00 24.92 19.39
N LEU A 71 -3.02 25.72 19.05
CA LEU A 71 -4.29 25.82 19.78
C LEU A 71 -5.23 24.62 19.55
N LEU A 72 -5.01 23.87 18.46
CA LEU A 72 -5.72 22.63 18.17
C LEU A 72 -5.01 21.44 18.83
N LEU A 73 -3.68 21.36 18.74
CA LEU A 73 -2.86 20.36 19.42
C LEU A 73 -2.97 20.44 20.95
N SER A 74 -3.23 21.62 21.54
CA SER A 74 -3.54 21.73 22.98
C SER A 74 -4.85 21.08 23.41
N LYS A 75 -5.57 20.43 22.49
CA LYS A 75 -6.79 19.62 22.72
C LYS A 75 -6.57 18.13 22.44
N LEU A 76 -5.33 17.70 22.21
CA LEU A 76 -4.94 16.29 22.10
C LEU A 76 -5.35 15.56 23.38
N LYS A 77 -6.15 14.50 23.26
CA LYS A 77 -6.74 13.80 24.41
C LYS A 77 -6.03 12.49 24.76
N GLN A 78 -5.49 11.82 23.75
CA GLN A 78 -4.77 10.56 23.90
C GLN A 78 -3.31 10.75 23.50
N GLY A 79 -2.39 10.26 24.32
CA GLY A 79 -0.95 10.34 24.09
C GLY A 79 -0.34 11.73 24.26
N HIS A 80 0.90 11.84 23.80
CA HIS A 80 1.83 12.93 24.06
C HIS A 80 2.59 13.28 22.78
N LEU A 81 2.64 14.57 22.44
CA LEU A 81 3.31 15.06 21.23
C LEU A 81 4.25 16.20 21.58
N THR A 82 5.55 16.01 21.35
CA THR A 82 6.53 17.09 21.35
C THR A 82 6.84 17.50 19.91
N VAL A 83 6.99 18.81 19.71
CA VAL A 83 7.29 19.46 18.43
C VAL A 83 8.54 20.29 18.62
N ILE A 84 9.58 19.99 17.84
CA ILE A 84 10.88 20.65 17.82
C ILE A 84 10.99 21.42 16.51
N GLU A 85 11.11 22.73 16.59
CA GLU A 85 11.20 23.63 15.45
C GLU A 85 12.66 24.04 15.20
N THR A 86 13.19 23.68 14.03
CA THR A 86 14.63 23.77 13.71
C THR A 86 14.99 24.79 12.63
N PHE A 87 14.01 25.56 12.13
CA PHE A 87 14.22 26.55 11.08
C PHE A 87 15.15 27.70 11.52
N HIS A 88 16.24 27.91 10.79
CA HIS A 88 17.17 29.00 11.02
C HIS A 88 16.54 30.36 10.68
N GLN A 89 16.55 31.31 11.63
CA GLN A 89 16.33 32.71 11.30
C GLN A 89 17.64 33.31 10.76
N SER A 90 17.72 33.51 9.45
CA SER A 90 18.84 34.20 8.81
C SER A 90 18.80 35.70 9.09
N ASN A 91 19.41 36.14 10.21
CA ASN A 91 20.03 37.46 10.36
C ASN A 91 20.79 37.55 11.70
N ASN A 92 22.12 37.52 11.60
CA ASN A 92 23.14 37.87 12.60
C ASN A 92 23.01 37.43 14.08
N VAL A 93 24.08 36.77 14.54
CA VAL A 93 24.47 36.50 15.94
C VAL A 93 23.62 35.47 16.70
N ALA A 94 24.32 34.49 17.28
CA ALA A 94 23.85 33.37 18.09
C ALA A 94 22.88 32.38 17.40
N THR A 95 23.27 31.11 17.39
CA THR A 95 22.33 29.99 17.14
C THR A 95 21.30 29.93 18.26
N LYS A 96 20.12 30.53 18.05
CA LYS A 96 18.96 30.33 18.91
C LYS A 96 18.68 28.82 19.02
N ALA A 97 18.47 28.34 20.24
CA ALA A 97 18.07 26.96 20.48
C ALA A 97 16.75 26.64 19.75
N ALA A 98 16.59 25.39 19.30
CA ALA A 98 15.37 24.93 18.67
C ALA A 98 14.16 25.19 19.59
N THR A 99 13.02 25.62 19.01
CA THR A 99 11.83 25.87 19.83
C THR A 99 11.13 24.56 20.12
N HIS A 100 10.97 24.24 21.40
CA HIS A 100 10.31 23.03 21.86
C HIS A 100 8.90 23.37 22.37
N LYS A 101 7.90 22.62 21.93
CA LYS A 101 6.54 22.65 22.50
C LYS A 101 5.98 21.25 22.66
N THR A 102 5.19 21.05 23.71
CA THR A 102 4.66 19.74 24.10
C THR A 102 3.15 19.84 24.31
N PHE A 103 2.43 18.80 23.91
CA PHE A 103 0.96 18.72 23.87
C PHE A 103 0.48 17.34 24.34
N GLY A 104 -0.80 17.27 24.73
CA GLY A 104 -1.41 16.06 25.27
C GLY A 104 -1.25 15.92 26.78
N VAL A 105 -1.62 14.74 27.28
CA VAL A 105 -1.51 14.42 28.72
C VAL A 105 -0.09 13.91 28.98
N ARG A 106 0.56 14.40 30.05
CA ARG A 106 1.80 13.78 30.53
C ARG A 106 1.47 12.37 31.03
N VAL A 107 2.15 11.35 30.51
CA VAL A 107 2.21 10.06 31.17
C VAL A 107 2.85 10.32 32.54
N MET A 108 2.09 10.10 33.62
CA MET A 108 2.64 10.15 34.98
C MET A 108 3.51 8.93 35.22
N ASP A 109 4.45 9.06 36.14
CA ASP A 109 5.64 8.23 36.28
C ASP A 109 5.33 6.75 36.60
N THR A 110 5.03 5.97 35.56
CA THR A 110 5.58 4.61 35.44
C THR A 110 7.09 4.74 35.29
N GLU A 111 7.87 3.89 35.96
CA GLU A 111 9.35 3.93 35.89
C GLU A 111 9.86 4.05 34.46
N PRO A 112 11.00 4.72 34.24
CA PRO A 112 11.59 4.84 32.91
C PRO A 112 11.90 3.44 32.38
N LEU A 113 11.04 2.94 31.50
CA LEU A 113 11.31 1.76 30.69
C LEU A 113 12.68 1.95 30.06
N THR A 114 13.62 1.08 30.40
CA THR A 114 14.99 1.04 29.84
C THR A 114 15.00 0.50 28.41
N GLN A 115 13.95 0.81 27.66
CA GLN A 115 13.91 0.72 26.21
C GLN A 115 14.96 1.70 25.68
N SER A 116 16.10 1.13 25.27
CA SER A 116 17.00 1.77 24.30
C SER A 116 16.15 2.29 23.14
N PRO A 117 16.50 3.43 22.50
CA PRO A 117 15.68 4.02 21.45
C PRO A 117 15.50 3.03 20.31
N VAL A 118 14.36 2.35 20.30
CA VAL A 118 13.95 1.42 19.24
C VAL A 118 13.71 2.30 18.03
N THR A 119 14.73 2.36 17.17
CA THR A 119 14.61 3.03 15.87
C THR A 119 13.34 2.57 15.18
N ASP A 120 12.62 3.49 14.52
CA ASP A 120 11.32 3.28 13.86
C ASP A 120 11.23 1.91 13.12
N THR A 121 12.33 1.52 12.48
CA THR A 121 12.56 0.28 11.73
C THR A 121 12.66 -1.03 12.52
N GLN A 122 12.74 -1.02 13.86
CA GLN A 122 13.04 -2.22 14.68
C GLN A 122 11.92 -2.66 15.63
N ARG A 123 10.73 -2.05 15.56
CA ARG A 123 9.61 -2.38 16.46
C ARG A 123 9.06 -3.79 16.20
N THR A 124 9.25 -4.72 17.14
CA THR A 124 8.51 -5.99 17.17
C THR A 124 7.13 -5.84 17.84
N LEU A 125 6.09 -6.45 17.27
CA LEU A 125 4.70 -6.32 17.74
C LEU A 125 4.43 -6.83 19.16
N GLY A 126 5.30 -7.65 19.74
CA GLY A 126 5.06 -8.32 21.03
C GLY A 126 4.86 -7.36 22.21
N GLU A 127 5.40 -6.14 22.14
CA GLU A 127 5.41 -5.20 23.28
C GLU A 127 4.35 -4.09 23.23
N GLN A 128 3.79 -3.78 22.04
CA GLN A 128 3.08 -2.49 21.82
C GLN A 128 1.81 -2.58 20.92
N ILE A 129 1.07 -3.69 21.00
CA ILE A 129 -0.33 -3.76 20.52
C ILE A 129 -1.26 -3.22 21.63
N GLY A 130 -2.27 -2.40 21.28
CA GLY A 130 -3.30 -1.91 22.20
C GLY A 130 -3.13 -0.47 22.71
N ASN A 131 -3.97 -0.07 23.66
CA ASN A 131 -4.21 1.32 24.11
C ASN A 131 -3.13 1.92 25.05
N HIS A 132 -1.89 1.43 25.01
CA HIS A 132 -0.78 2.02 25.77
C HIS A 132 -0.54 3.49 25.35
N PRO A 133 -0.08 4.38 26.25
CA PRO A 133 0.20 5.77 25.87
C PRO A 133 1.28 5.86 24.79
N LEU A 134 1.01 6.65 23.75
CA LEU A 134 1.97 6.97 22.69
C LEU A 134 2.67 8.30 23.03
N ALA A 135 4.00 8.35 22.95
CA ALA A 135 4.81 9.55 23.06
C ALA A 135 5.65 9.70 21.79
N VAL A 136 5.63 10.89 21.18
CA VAL A 136 6.16 11.13 19.82
C VAL A 136 6.83 12.50 19.76
N THR A 137 7.94 12.60 19.03
CA THR A 137 8.70 13.83 18.76
C THR A 137 8.72 14.15 17.27
N LEU A 138 7.98 15.18 16.86
CA LEU A 138 8.10 15.75 15.53
C LEU A 138 9.24 16.75 15.47
N THR A 139 10.11 16.64 14.46
CA THR A 139 11.06 17.71 14.10
C THR A 139 10.54 18.41 12.85
N ILE A 140 10.23 19.70 12.96
CA ILE A 140 9.83 20.55 11.84
C ILE A 140 11.06 21.31 11.33
N HIS A 141 11.37 21.15 10.05
CA HIS A 141 12.49 21.81 9.38
C HIS A 141 12.08 23.08 8.63
N SER A 142 10.82 23.18 8.19
CA SER A 142 10.27 24.31 7.45
C SER A 142 8.99 24.87 8.10
N PRO A 143 8.87 26.19 8.34
CA PRO A 143 7.66 26.77 8.94
C PRO A 143 6.45 26.72 7.99
N GLN A 144 6.66 26.54 6.68
CA GLN A 144 5.61 26.38 5.66
C GLN A 144 4.68 25.19 5.97
N VAL A 145 5.17 24.14 6.63
CA VAL A 145 4.40 22.94 7.00
C VAL A 145 3.12 23.28 7.76
N TYR A 146 3.14 24.30 8.62
CA TYR A 146 1.94 24.74 9.33
C TYR A 146 0.88 25.36 8.40
N GLN A 147 1.32 26.08 7.36
CA GLN A 147 0.43 26.64 6.35
C GLN A 147 -0.13 25.53 5.46
N HIS A 148 0.73 24.63 4.98
CA HIS A 148 0.35 23.50 4.13
C HIS A 148 -0.68 22.58 4.80
N LEU A 149 -0.45 22.20 6.06
CA LEU A 149 -1.42 21.43 6.88
C LEU A 149 -2.79 22.13 7.01
N LEU A 150 -2.85 23.46 7.07
CA LEU A 150 -4.12 24.19 7.09
C LEU A 150 -4.77 24.35 5.71
N THR A 151 -4.00 24.39 4.62
CA THR A 151 -4.51 24.63 3.26
C THR A 151 -4.60 23.40 2.36
N GLY A 152 -4.15 22.23 2.84
CA GLY A 152 -4.23 20.95 2.13
C GLY A 152 -4.37 19.72 3.05
N GLY A 153 -4.64 19.94 4.34
CA GLY A 153 -5.00 18.89 5.30
C GLY A 153 -3.94 17.81 5.51
N SER A 154 -4.40 16.60 5.83
CA SER A 154 -3.55 15.43 6.03
C SER A 154 -2.74 15.02 4.79
N ILE A 155 -3.23 15.30 3.57
CA ILE A 155 -2.51 14.99 2.32
C ILE A 155 -1.30 15.89 2.17
N ALA A 156 -1.46 17.22 2.26
CA ALA A 156 -0.32 18.15 2.14
C ALA A 156 0.73 17.95 3.25
N PHE A 157 0.31 17.51 4.44
CA PHE A 157 1.24 17.16 5.52
C PHE A 157 2.02 15.85 5.24
N ALA A 158 1.48 14.92 4.44
CA ALA A 158 2.22 13.78 3.93
C ALA A 158 3.18 14.19 2.79
N ASP A 159 2.75 15.09 1.89
CA ASP A 159 3.61 15.70 0.86
C ASP A 159 4.82 16.41 1.52
N ASP A 160 4.60 17.16 2.61
CA ASP A 160 5.68 17.78 3.40
C ASP A 160 6.68 16.77 4.01
N TYR A 161 6.24 15.53 4.32
CA TYR A 161 7.16 14.46 4.74
C TYR A 161 7.96 13.91 3.57
N ILE A 162 7.30 13.71 2.41
CA ILE A 162 7.93 13.27 1.16
C ILE A 162 9.00 14.27 0.71
N ASP A 163 8.77 15.57 0.88
CA ASP A 163 9.76 16.63 0.60
C ASP A 163 10.82 16.79 1.72
N GLY A 164 10.65 16.12 2.86
CA GLY A 164 11.60 16.15 3.98
C GLY A 164 11.52 17.41 4.85
N LEU A 165 10.41 18.15 4.79
CA LEU A 165 10.17 19.39 5.52
C LEU A 165 9.83 19.16 7.01
N TRP A 166 9.49 17.92 7.38
CA TRP A 166 9.44 17.42 8.76
C TRP A 166 9.78 15.93 8.85
N LYS A 167 10.00 15.44 10.08
CA LYS A 167 10.17 14.01 10.42
C LYS A 167 9.63 13.68 11.81
N ALA A 168 9.40 12.41 12.09
CA ALA A 168 9.16 11.88 13.44
C ALA A 168 10.39 11.12 13.97
N ASP A 169 10.38 10.79 15.26
CA ASP A 169 11.22 9.75 15.88
C ASP A 169 10.65 8.34 15.67
N ASP A 170 9.32 8.21 15.72
CA ASP A 170 8.55 7.00 15.41
C ASP A 170 7.32 7.41 14.56
N LEU A 171 7.42 7.21 13.24
CA LEU A 171 6.38 7.63 12.30
C LEU A 171 5.10 6.81 12.45
N THR A 172 5.20 5.51 12.75
CA THR A 172 4.01 4.69 13.01
C THR A 172 3.31 5.18 14.28
N ALA A 173 4.02 5.43 15.38
CA ALA A 173 3.40 5.96 16.60
C ALA A 173 2.78 7.35 16.38
N PHE A 174 3.39 8.20 15.55
CA PHE A 174 2.75 9.46 15.13
C PHE A 174 1.41 9.20 14.42
N LEU A 175 1.38 8.32 13.42
CA LEU A 175 0.17 8.07 12.64
C LEU A 175 -0.92 7.35 13.48
N ARG A 176 -0.52 6.49 14.43
CA ARG A 176 -1.42 5.92 15.46
C ARG A 176 -1.98 6.99 16.41
N LEU A 177 -1.16 7.95 16.84
CA LEU A 177 -1.57 9.07 17.68
C LEU A 177 -2.62 9.96 16.96
N ILE A 178 -2.42 10.20 15.67
CA ILE A 178 -3.38 10.88 14.80
C ILE A 178 -4.69 10.08 14.66
N ALA A 179 -4.61 8.76 14.42
CA ALA A 179 -5.77 7.87 14.35
C ALA A 179 -6.62 7.91 15.64
N ARG A 180 -5.98 7.77 16.81
CA ARG A 180 -6.66 7.85 18.14
C ARG A 180 -7.31 9.20 18.42
N ASN A 181 -6.84 10.26 17.79
CA ASN A 181 -7.38 11.61 17.95
C ASN A 181 -8.20 12.07 16.71
N LEU A 182 -8.67 11.15 15.85
CA LEU A 182 -9.38 11.46 14.60
C LEU A 182 -10.48 12.53 14.73
N THR A 183 -11.28 12.55 15.80
CA THR A 183 -12.31 13.58 16.00
C THR A 183 -11.73 15.01 16.06
N LEU A 184 -10.55 15.17 16.65
CA LEU A 184 -9.83 16.45 16.66
C LEU A 184 -9.36 16.79 15.24
N ILE A 185 -8.72 15.85 14.54
CA ILE A 185 -8.17 16.04 13.19
C ILE A 185 -9.27 16.40 12.18
N ASN A 186 -10.38 15.66 12.19
CA ASN A 186 -11.58 15.96 11.40
C ASN A 186 -12.16 17.34 11.73
N THR A 187 -12.00 17.83 12.98
CA THR A 187 -12.41 19.19 13.37
C THR A 187 -11.44 20.26 12.84
N ILE A 188 -10.17 19.93 12.60
CA ILE A 188 -9.23 20.80 11.86
C ILE A 188 -9.67 20.84 10.39
N GLU A 189 -9.70 19.69 9.73
CA GLU A 189 -9.98 19.58 8.29
C GLU A 189 -11.34 20.20 7.94
N ALA A 190 -12.42 19.86 8.67
CA ALA A 190 -13.74 20.43 8.41
C ALA A 190 -13.83 21.96 8.60
N LYS A 191 -12.95 22.57 9.41
CA LYS A 191 -12.90 24.03 9.58
C LYS A 191 -12.20 24.74 8.42
N PHE A 192 -11.26 24.08 7.76
CA PHE A 192 -10.46 24.68 6.67
C PHE A 192 -10.81 24.16 5.27
N ALA A 193 -11.56 23.07 5.15
CA ALA A 193 -11.97 22.47 3.87
C ALA A 193 -12.72 23.42 2.91
N ASN A 194 -13.31 24.51 3.41
CA ASN A 194 -13.91 25.54 2.54
C ASN A 194 -12.86 26.32 1.72
N LEU A 195 -11.57 26.20 2.04
CA LEU A 195 -10.44 26.70 1.25
C LEU A 195 -10.00 25.70 0.16
N THR A 196 -10.27 24.39 0.33
CA THR A 196 -9.63 23.30 -0.45
C THR A 196 -10.57 22.62 -1.48
N LYS A 197 -11.87 22.51 -1.17
CA LYS A 197 -12.93 21.79 -1.91
C LYS A 197 -13.01 21.98 -3.43
N ARG A 198 -12.37 23.00 -4.02
CA ARG A 198 -12.41 23.30 -5.46
C ARG A 198 -11.41 22.49 -6.31
N TRP A 199 -10.43 21.83 -5.70
CA TRP A 199 -9.43 21.00 -6.42
C TRP A 199 -9.69 19.50 -6.28
N GLU A 200 -9.98 19.01 -5.07
CA GLU A 200 -10.16 17.59 -4.73
C GLU A 200 -11.20 16.89 -5.63
N HIS A 201 -12.42 17.41 -5.69
CA HIS A 201 -13.53 16.83 -6.47
C HIS A 201 -13.26 16.72 -7.98
N ARG A 202 -12.34 17.50 -8.55
CA ARG A 202 -12.01 17.43 -9.98
C ARG A 202 -11.05 16.30 -10.33
N GLN A 203 -10.17 15.88 -9.43
CA GLN A 203 -9.32 14.71 -9.67
C GLN A 203 -10.09 13.40 -9.41
N HIS A 204 -11.00 13.39 -8.44
CA HIS A 204 -11.76 12.18 -8.06
C HIS A 204 -12.57 11.58 -9.22
N ARG A 205 -13.16 12.41 -10.08
CA ARG A 205 -13.99 11.93 -11.22
C ARG A 205 -13.20 11.19 -12.30
N ASN A 206 -11.87 11.32 -12.33
CA ASN A 206 -11.00 10.69 -13.33
C ASN A 206 -10.30 9.43 -12.79
N ARG A 207 -10.81 8.82 -11.70
CA ARG A 207 -10.20 7.67 -11.00
C ARG A 207 -11.05 6.38 -10.99
N HIS A 208 -12.28 6.41 -11.52
CA HIS A 208 -13.18 5.25 -11.56
C HIS A 208 -12.53 4.04 -12.27
N ASN A 209 -12.62 2.84 -11.70
CA ASN A 209 -12.01 1.61 -12.22
C ASN A 209 -12.79 0.95 -13.39
N ASP A 210 -13.18 1.76 -14.38
CA ASP A 210 -13.53 1.21 -15.69
C ASP A 210 -12.38 0.36 -16.25
N LYS A 211 -12.65 -0.46 -17.26
CA LYS A 211 -11.70 -1.45 -17.79
C LYS A 211 -10.37 -0.83 -18.28
N ASN A 212 -10.39 0.42 -18.77
CA ASN A 212 -9.19 1.11 -19.22
C ASN A 212 -8.45 1.75 -18.04
N ASN A 213 -9.18 2.37 -17.12
CA ASN A 213 -8.60 3.03 -15.95
C ASN A 213 -8.04 2.03 -14.93
N ALA A 214 -8.71 0.91 -14.69
CA ALA A 214 -8.20 -0.19 -13.85
C ALA A 214 -6.85 -0.71 -14.38
N LYS A 215 -6.76 -0.91 -15.71
CA LYS A 215 -5.48 -1.25 -16.37
C LYS A 215 -4.45 -0.13 -16.21
N SER A 216 -4.84 1.14 -16.39
CA SER A 216 -3.94 2.28 -16.20
C SER A 216 -3.44 2.41 -14.75
N ASN A 217 -4.29 2.16 -13.75
CA ASN A 217 -3.96 2.21 -12.32
C ASN A 217 -3.02 1.07 -11.92
N ILE A 218 -3.28 -0.15 -12.41
CA ILE A 218 -2.43 -1.32 -12.17
C ILE A 218 -1.08 -1.19 -12.88
N LEU A 219 -1.04 -0.70 -14.13
CA LEU A 219 0.23 -0.31 -14.77
C LEU A 219 0.92 0.83 -14.00
N ALA A 220 0.19 1.84 -13.54
CA ALA A 220 0.76 2.93 -12.75
C ALA A 220 1.44 2.43 -11.46
N HIS A 221 0.89 1.45 -10.75
CA HIS A 221 1.55 0.90 -9.57
C HIS A 221 2.71 -0.04 -9.93
N TYR A 222 2.50 -1.08 -10.75
CA TYR A 222 3.49 -2.16 -10.89
C TYR A 222 4.68 -1.87 -11.83
N ASP A 223 4.60 -0.87 -12.72
CA ASP A 223 5.77 -0.41 -13.51
C ASP A 223 6.82 0.36 -12.67
N ILE A 224 6.64 0.47 -11.35
CA ILE A 224 7.72 0.85 -10.41
C ILE A 224 8.86 -0.18 -10.49
N GLY A 225 8.56 -1.44 -10.82
CA GLY A 225 9.52 -2.43 -11.30
C GLY A 225 9.81 -3.58 -10.34
N ASN A 226 9.75 -4.82 -10.84
CA ASN A 226 9.95 -6.07 -10.08
C ASN A 226 11.25 -6.08 -9.24
N ALA A 227 12.31 -5.39 -9.68
CA ALA A 227 13.58 -5.31 -8.97
C ALA A 227 13.48 -4.57 -7.61
N MET A 228 12.55 -3.63 -7.45
CA MET A 228 12.33 -2.92 -6.19
C MET A 228 11.50 -3.76 -5.22
N TYR A 229 10.44 -4.42 -5.69
CA TYR A 229 9.65 -5.37 -4.88
C TYR A 229 10.51 -6.55 -4.36
N ALA A 230 11.41 -7.07 -5.20
CA ALA A 230 12.33 -8.16 -4.83
C ALA A 230 13.36 -7.80 -3.74
N LEU A 231 13.47 -6.53 -3.33
CA LEU A 231 14.33 -6.09 -2.23
C LEU A 231 13.64 -6.14 -0.86
N PHE A 232 12.30 -6.28 -0.79
CA PHE A 232 11.57 -6.26 0.48
C PHE A 232 10.51 -7.35 0.67
N LEU A 233 10.02 -7.97 -0.40
CA LEU A 233 9.11 -9.12 -0.34
C LEU A 233 9.85 -10.43 -0.01
N ASP A 234 9.08 -11.49 0.21
CA ASP A 234 9.61 -12.86 0.30
C ASP A 234 9.98 -13.43 -1.09
N GLU A 235 10.62 -14.60 -1.13
CA GLU A 235 11.01 -15.25 -2.39
C GLU A 235 9.83 -15.70 -3.27
N ARG A 236 8.59 -15.74 -2.72
CA ARG A 236 7.36 -15.94 -3.50
C ARG A 236 6.86 -14.64 -4.15
N MET A 237 7.41 -13.48 -3.82
CA MET A 237 6.98 -12.15 -4.26
C MET A 237 5.52 -11.86 -3.84
N MET A 238 5.14 -12.23 -2.63
CA MET A 238 3.78 -12.00 -2.12
C MET A 238 3.62 -10.57 -1.58
N TYR A 239 3.18 -9.64 -2.42
CA TYR A 239 2.71 -8.32 -2.00
C TYR A 239 1.25 -8.41 -1.53
N SER A 240 1.06 -9.08 -0.39
CA SER A 240 -0.22 -9.27 0.31
C SER A 240 0.06 -9.66 1.78
N SER A 241 -0.91 -9.58 2.68
CA SER A 241 -0.75 -9.98 4.08
C SER A 241 -0.23 -11.40 4.22
N ALA A 242 0.78 -11.61 5.07
CA ALA A 242 1.12 -12.92 5.60
C ALA A 242 0.19 -13.30 6.77
N ILE A 243 0.36 -14.51 7.31
CA ILE A 243 -0.26 -14.99 8.57
C ILE A 243 0.83 -15.71 9.34
N TYR A 244 1.18 -15.25 10.55
CA TYR A 244 2.35 -15.72 11.28
C TYR A 244 1.97 -16.85 12.25
N PRO A 245 2.38 -18.11 12.00
CA PRO A 245 2.01 -19.22 12.89
C PRO A 245 2.65 -19.13 14.28
N THR A 246 3.73 -18.36 14.43
CA THR A 246 4.34 -18.03 15.72
C THR A 246 4.88 -16.59 15.73
N PRO A 247 5.01 -15.95 16.91
CA PRO A 247 5.69 -14.65 17.02
C PRO A 247 7.15 -14.63 16.58
N SER A 248 7.80 -15.78 16.41
CA SER A 248 9.18 -15.94 15.92
C SER A 248 9.28 -16.29 14.43
N SER A 249 8.16 -16.44 13.72
CA SER A 249 8.14 -16.78 12.30
C SER A 249 8.68 -15.63 11.43
N SER A 250 9.44 -15.97 10.39
CA SER A 250 9.88 -15.03 9.35
C SER A 250 8.77 -14.76 8.33
N LEU A 251 8.86 -13.63 7.62
CA LEU A 251 7.97 -13.27 6.51
C LEU A 251 7.74 -14.43 5.52
N ALA A 252 8.80 -15.11 5.07
CA ALA A 252 8.71 -16.23 4.12
C ALA A 252 7.92 -17.43 4.68
N ALA A 253 8.12 -17.75 5.98
CA ALA A 253 7.37 -18.80 6.66
C ALA A 253 5.90 -18.40 6.83
N ALA A 254 5.62 -17.15 7.17
CA ALA A 254 4.27 -16.61 7.34
C ALA A 254 3.50 -16.48 6.01
N GLN A 255 4.17 -16.11 4.91
CA GLN A 255 3.59 -16.13 3.56
C GLN A 255 3.26 -17.56 3.14
N THR A 256 4.17 -18.52 3.37
CA THR A 256 3.92 -19.95 3.12
C THR A 256 2.73 -20.47 3.95
N HIS A 257 2.64 -20.09 5.23
CA HIS A 257 1.55 -20.48 6.11
C HIS A 257 0.20 -19.91 5.67
N LYS A 258 0.16 -18.63 5.25
CA LYS A 258 -1.02 -17.99 4.64
C LYS A 258 -1.48 -18.72 3.38
N LEU A 259 -0.56 -19.10 2.49
CA LEU A 259 -0.89 -19.87 1.29
C LEU A 259 -1.44 -21.26 1.63
N ALA A 260 -0.89 -21.94 2.64
CA ALA A 260 -1.45 -23.19 3.15
C ALA A 260 -2.88 -23.02 3.70
N LYS A 261 -3.15 -21.94 4.45
CA LYS A 261 -4.49 -21.65 5.00
C LYS A 261 -5.53 -21.37 3.91
N ILE A 262 -5.16 -20.70 2.82
CA ILE A 262 -6.06 -20.52 1.66
C ILE A 262 -6.40 -21.87 1.03
N CYS A 263 -5.41 -22.75 0.81
CA CYS A 263 -5.63 -24.09 0.27
C CYS A 263 -6.48 -24.98 1.20
N GLU A 264 -6.35 -24.81 2.51
CA GLU A 264 -7.13 -25.50 3.55
C GLU A 264 -8.59 -25.02 3.57
N LEU A 265 -8.82 -23.70 3.51
CA LEU A 265 -10.16 -23.11 3.46
C LEU A 265 -10.94 -23.47 2.19
N VAL A 266 -10.27 -23.61 1.03
CA VAL A 266 -10.92 -24.16 -0.18
C VAL A 266 -10.92 -25.69 -0.25
N GLU A 267 -10.48 -26.42 0.79
CA GLU A 267 -10.37 -27.89 0.78
C GLU A 267 -9.71 -28.43 -0.50
N LEU A 268 -8.49 -27.96 -0.79
CA LEU A 268 -7.82 -28.21 -2.07
C LEU A 268 -7.29 -29.65 -2.20
N THR A 269 -7.59 -30.28 -3.33
CA THR A 269 -7.17 -31.64 -3.71
C THR A 269 -6.37 -31.64 -5.02
N ALA A 270 -5.88 -32.81 -5.46
CA ALA A 270 -5.12 -32.95 -6.70
C ALA A 270 -5.97 -32.88 -7.99
N ASP A 271 -7.26 -33.22 -7.89
CA ASP A 271 -8.17 -33.31 -9.04
C ASP A 271 -8.83 -31.96 -9.40
N ASP A 272 -8.81 -31.02 -8.46
CA ASP A 272 -9.43 -29.69 -8.57
C ASP A 272 -8.87 -28.84 -9.71
N HIS A 273 -9.76 -28.07 -10.34
CA HIS A 273 -9.40 -26.88 -11.12
C HIS A 273 -9.68 -25.61 -10.32
N VAL A 274 -8.62 -24.91 -9.94
CA VAL A 274 -8.68 -23.59 -9.29
C VAL A 274 -8.70 -22.49 -10.35
N ILE A 275 -9.50 -21.43 -10.13
CA ILE A 275 -9.34 -20.12 -10.79
C ILE A 275 -8.81 -19.09 -9.78
N GLU A 276 -7.63 -18.54 -10.05
CA GLU A 276 -7.03 -17.43 -9.32
C GLU A 276 -7.34 -16.10 -10.04
N ILE A 277 -8.01 -15.17 -9.35
CA ILE A 277 -8.21 -13.81 -9.82
C ILE A 277 -7.15 -12.91 -9.18
N GLY A 278 -6.20 -12.42 -10.00
CA GLY A 278 -5.07 -11.61 -9.55
C GLY A 278 -3.82 -12.43 -9.27
N THR A 279 -3.14 -12.91 -10.34
CA THR A 279 -1.91 -13.72 -10.28
C THR A 279 -0.81 -13.17 -9.36
N GLY A 280 -0.73 -11.84 -9.19
CA GLY A 280 0.51 -11.19 -8.72
C GLY A 280 1.68 -11.64 -9.59
N TRP A 281 2.76 -12.12 -8.97
CA TRP A 281 3.90 -12.74 -9.66
C TRP A 281 3.81 -14.29 -9.73
N GLY A 282 2.63 -14.88 -9.50
CA GLY A 282 2.34 -16.32 -9.60
C GLY A 282 2.56 -17.11 -8.30
N GLY A 283 2.69 -16.43 -7.16
CA GLY A 283 3.09 -17.07 -5.89
C GLY A 283 2.11 -18.12 -5.35
N PHE A 284 0.80 -17.84 -5.40
CA PHE A 284 -0.22 -18.83 -5.02
C PHE A 284 -0.36 -19.94 -6.07
N ALA A 285 -0.47 -19.62 -7.37
CA ALA A 285 -0.58 -20.63 -8.43
C ALA A 285 0.56 -21.66 -8.40
N ILE A 286 1.82 -21.20 -8.26
CA ILE A 286 2.99 -22.06 -8.14
C ILE A 286 2.91 -22.90 -6.86
N TYR A 287 2.56 -22.30 -5.71
CA TYR A 287 2.43 -23.03 -4.45
C TYR A 287 1.36 -24.12 -4.51
N ALA A 288 0.15 -23.80 -4.98
CA ALA A 288 -0.98 -24.71 -5.07
C ALA A 288 -0.67 -25.91 -5.99
N ALA A 289 -0.22 -25.65 -7.22
CA ALA A 289 0.14 -26.70 -8.17
C ALA A 289 1.31 -27.57 -7.68
N THR A 290 2.34 -26.98 -7.06
CA THR A 290 3.47 -27.74 -6.48
C THR A 290 3.04 -28.61 -5.29
N LYS A 291 2.22 -28.07 -4.39
CA LYS A 291 1.94 -28.68 -3.09
C LYS A 291 0.79 -29.68 -3.11
N TYR A 292 -0.18 -29.49 -4.00
CA TYR A 292 -1.39 -30.31 -4.11
C TYR A 292 -1.50 -31.04 -5.45
N GLY A 293 -0.76 -30.64 -6.49
CA GLY A 293 -0.83 -31.25 -7.83
C GLY A 293 -2.04 -30.83 -8.66
N CYS A 294 -2.87 -29.91 -8.16
CA CYS A 294 -4.06 -29.37 -8.80
C CYS A 294 -3.76 -28.61 -10.10
N ARG A 295 -4.81 -28.30 -10.87
CA ARG A 295 -4.73 -27.40 -12.03
C ARG A 295 -5.14 -25.99 -11.62
N VAL A 296 -4.41 -24.98 -12.08
CA VAL A 296 -4.69 -23.57 -11.78
C VAL A 296 -4.81 -22.79 -13.09
N THR A 297 -5.96 -22.17 -13.33
CA THR A 297 -6.03 -21.01 -14.24
C THR A 297 -5.80 -19.76 -13.40
N THR A 298 -5.02 -18.80 -13.90
CA THR A 298 -4.73 -17.54 -13.19
C THR A 298 -4.67 -16.37 -14.16
N THR A 299 -5.10 -15.17 -13.75
CA THR A 299 -5.05 -13.98 -14.63
C THR A 299 -4.50 -12.71 -13.97
N THR A 300 -3.78 -11.91 -14.77
CA THR A 300 -3.39 -10.53 -14.45
C THR A 300 -3.47 -9.65 -15.71
N ILE A 301 -3.72 -8.35 -15.51
CA ILE A 301 -3.70 -7.33 -16.57
C ILE A 301 -2.38 -6.54 -16.63
N SER A 302 -1.43 -6.83 -15.74
CA SER A 302 -0.12 -6.17 -15.66
C SER A 302 0.92 -6.89 -16.52
N ASP A 303 1.59 -6.15 -17.41
CA ASP A 303 2.64 -6.69 -18.29
C ASP A 303 3.84 -7.21 -17.49
N ALA A 304 4.29 -6.45 -16.48
CA ALA A 304 5.45 -6.78 -15.64
C ALA A 304 5.21 -7.97 -14.70
N GLN A 305 3.97 -8.17 -14.27
CA GLN A 305 3.55 -9.37 -13.53
C GLN A 305 3.44 -10.58 -14.45
N TYR A 306 2.78 -10.46 -15.61
CA TYR A 306 2.58 -11.57 -16.53
C TYR A 306 3.89 -12.21 -17.00
N GLU A 307 4.87 -11.42 -17.50
CA GLU A 307 6.12 -12.01 -17.99
C GLU A 307 6.97 -12.64 -16.87
N GLU A 308 6.92 -12.11 -15.65
CA GLU A 308 7.66 -12.67 -14.51
C GLU A 308 6.96 -13.90 -13.92
N ALA A 309 5.62 -13.90 -13.79
CA ALA A 309 4.85 -15.09 -13.43
C ALA A 309 5.10 -16.23 -14.43
N LYS A 310 5.06 -15.93 -15.73
CA LYS A 310 5.39 -16.86 -16.82
C LYS A 310 6.80 -17.44 -16.68
N ARG A 311 7.80 -16.58 -16.42
CA ARG A 311 9.19 -16.99 -16.17
C ARG A 311 9.30 -17.94 -14.97
N ARG A 312 8.58 -17.66 -13.88
CA ARG A 312 8.62 -18.44 -12.64
C ARG A 312 7.86 -19.77 -12.75
N ILE A 313 6.71 -19.80 -13.42
CA ILE A 313 5.94 -21.02 -13.74
C ILE A 313 6.77 -21.96 -14.61
N ALA A 314 7.47 -21.42 -15.62
CA ALA A 314 8.39 -22.20 -16.46
C ALA A 314 9.60 -22.72 -15.66
N ALA A 315 10.22 -21.89 -14.82
CA ALA A 315 11.33 -22.31 -13.97
C ALA A 315 10.94 -23.37 -12.91
N ALA A 316 9.66 -23.41 -12.50
CA ALA A 316 9.11 -24.44 -11.63
C ALA A 316 8.69 -25.73 -12.37
N ASN A 317 8.73 -25.74 -13.71
CA ASN A 317 8.23 -26.82 -14.57
C ASN A 317 6.73 -27.13 -14.40
N LEU A 318 5.89 -26.10 -14.22
CA LEU A 318 4.45 -26.22 -13.95
C LEU A 318 3.55 -25.78 -15.12
N THR A 319 4.09 -25.71 -16.34
CA THR A 319 3.38 -25.21 -17.53
C THR A 319 2.26 -26.13 -18.05
N ASP A 320 2.20 -27.38 -17.58
CA ASP A 320 1.11 -28.33 -17.78
C ASP A 320 -0.02 -28.17 -16.74
N LYS A 321 0.31 -27.66 -15.54
CA LYS A 321 -0.62 -27.44 -14.42
C LYS A 321 -1.20 -26.03 -14.36
N ILE A 322 -0.45 -25.01 -14.80
CA ILE A 322 -0.79 -23.60 -14.62
C ILE A 322 -1.05 -22.91 -15.97
N THR A 323 -2.30 -22.55 -16.21
CA THR A 323 -2.74 -21.72 -17.33
C THR A 323 -2.69 -20.23 -16.94
N LEU A 324 -1.63 -19.53 -17.36
CA LEU A 324 -1.47 -18.09 -17.12
C LEU A 324 -2.13 -17.27 -18.24
N LEU A 325 -3.19 -16.54 -17.89
CA LEU A 325 -3.93 -15.63 -18.74
C LEU A 325 -3.47 -14.17 -18.57
N LYS A 326 -3.71 -13.37 -19.61
CA LYS A 326 -3.41 -11.93 -19.64
C LYS A 326 -4.68 -11.10 -19.88
N GLN A 327 -5.73 -11.42 -19.13
CA GLN A 327 -7.09 -10.96 -19.37
C GLN A 327 -7.69 -10.26 -18.15
N ASP A 328 -8.68 -9.41 -18.38
CA ASP A 328 -9.46 -8.81 -17.31
C ASP A 328 -10.36 -9.88 -16.66
N TYR A 329 -10.52 -9.85 -15.32
CA TYR A 329 -11.31 -10.86 -14.62
C TYR A 329 -12.77 -10.92 -15.12
N ARG A 330 -13.31 -9.79 -15.63
CA ARG A 330 -14.66 -9.65 -16.19
C ARG A 330 -14.84 -10.45 -17.49
N GLU A 331 -13.75 -10.83 -18.16
CA GLU A 331 -13.73 -11.63 -19.39
C GLU A 331 -13.56 -13.14 -19.16
N LEU A 332 -13.27 -13.56 -17.93
CA LEU A 332 -13.05 -14.97 -17.61
C LEU A 332 -14.32 -15.80 -17.86
N THR A 333 -14.12 -17.02 -18.37
CA THR A 333 -15.16 -18.01 -18.64
C THR A 333 -14.73 -19.40 -18.18
N GLY A 334 -15.68 -20.34 -18.13
CA GLY A 334 -15.48 -21.70 -17.65
C GLY A 334 -16.24 -22.01 -16.36
N LYS A 335 -16.02 -23.20 -15.82
CA LYS A 335 -16.58 -23.67 -14.54
C LYS A 335 -15.48 -24.39 -13.74
N TYR A 336 -15.12 -23.82 -12.61
CA TYR A 336 -14.00 -24.21 -11.75
C TYR A 336 -14.50 -24.79 -10.43
N ASP A 337 -13.71 -25.68 -9.83
CA ASP A 337 -14.03 -26.30 -8.53
C ASP A 337 -13.83 -25.30 -7.39
N LYS A 338 -12.71 -24.57 -7.44
CA LYS A 338 -12.30 -23.63 -6.40
C LYS A 338 -11.99 -22.26 -7.01
N LEU A 339 -12.29 -21.17 -6.30
CA LEU A 339 -11.91 -19.79 -6.67
C LEU A 339 -11.08 -19.16 -5.55
N VAL A 340 -10.00 -18.50 -5.92
CA VAL A 340 -9.14 -17.76 -4.99
C VAL A 340 -8.93 -16.34 -5.51
N SER A 341 -9.11 -15.35 -4.64
CA SER A 341 -8.83 -13.94 -4.92
C SER A 341 -8.08 -13.36 -3.71
N ILE A 342 -6.84 -12.88 -3.92
CA ILE A 342 -5.97 -12.38 -2.85
C ILE A 342 -5.67 -10.91 -3.10
N GLU A 343 -6.27 -10.03 -2.31
CA GLU A 343 -5.99 -8.58 -2.26
C GLU A 343 -6.05 -7.90 -3.65
N MET A 344 -7.06 -8.32 -4.42
CA MET A 344 -7.38 -7.86 -5.78
C MET A 344 -8.65 -6.98 -5.79
N ILE A 345 -9.58 -7.23 -4.86
CA ILE A 345 -10.92 -6.59 -4.84
C ILE A 345 -10.85 -5.09 -4.53
N GLU A 346 -9.79 -4.67 -3.85
CA GLU A 346 -9.40 -3.30 -3.55
C GLU A 346 -9.16 -2.47 -4.83
N ALA A 347 -8.87 -3.13 -5.96
CA ALA A 347 -8.73 -2.52 -7.28
C ALA A 347 -10.02 -2.60 -8.14
N VAL A 348 -11.11 -3.19 -7.63
CA VAL A 348 -12.41 -3.25 -8.32
C VAL A 348 -13.14 -1.92 -8.22
N GLY A 349 -13.22 -1.31 -7.03
CA GLY A 349 -14.01 -0.09 -6.80
C GLY A 349 -15.47 -0.39 -6.40
N HIS A 350 -16.01 0.39 -5.46
CA HIS A 350 -17.33 0.16 -4.84
C HIS A 350 -18.46 -0.07 -5.87
N GLU A 351 -18.55 0.77 -6.91
CA GLU A 351 -19.59 0.69 -7.95
C GLU A 351 -19.57 -0.62 -8.77
N TYR A 352 -18.44 -1.35 -8.77
CA TYR A 352 -18.24 -2.58 -9.55
C TYR A 352 -18.19 -3.85 -8.68
N LEU A 353 -18.44 -3.74 -7.37
CA LEU A 353 -18.53 -4.91 -6.49
C LEU A 353 -19.64 -5.90 -6.92
N PRO A 354 -20.84 -5.47 -7.37
CA PRO A 354 -21.87 -6.40 -7.86
C PRO A 354 -21.39 -7.27 -9.01
N ASP A 355 -20.72 -6.67 -10.00
CA ASP A 355 -20.14 -7.37 -11.15
C ASP A 355 -19.03 -8.34 -10.74
N PHE A 356 -18.22 -7.99 -9.72
CA PHE A 356 -17.18 -8.86 -9.20
C PHE A 356 -17.76 -10.11 -8.51
N PHE A 357 -18.71 -9.94 -7.60
CA PHE A 357 -19.34 -11.07 -6.90
C PHE A 357 -20.16 -11.95 -7.86
N ALA A 358 -20.92 -11.34 -8.78
CA ALA A 358 -21.64 -12.08 -9.81
C ALA A 358 -20.70 -12.86 -10.75
N GLN A 359 -19.54 -12.29 -11.12
CA GLN A 359 -18.54 -12.99 -11.93
C GLN A 359 -17.89 -14.15 -11.17
N CYS A 360 -17.55 -13.99 -9.88
CA CYS A 360 -17.03 -15.08 -9.07
C CYS A 360 -18.03 -16.24 -8.95
N ASN A 361 -19.30 -15.93 -8.69
CA ASN A 361 -20.39 -16.90 -8.69
C ASN A 361 -20.53 -17.62 -10.06
N ARG A 362 -20.46 -16.87 -11.16
CA ARG A 362 -20.56 -17.43 -12.53
C ARG A 362 -19.44 -18.43 -12.83
N LEU A 363 -18.22 -18.17 -12.36
CA LEU A 363 -17.03 -19.00 -12.59
C LEU A 363 -17.04 -20.33 -11.81
N LEU A 364 -17.74 -20.42 -10.68
CA LEU A 364 -17.75 -21.64 -9.86
C LEU A 364 -18.75 -22.69 -10.34
N LYS A 365 -18.39 -23.97 -10.21
CA LYS A 365 -19.34 -25.10 -10.24
C LYS A 365 -20.37 -24.97 -9.11
N ASP A 366 -21.50 -25.66 -9.23
CA ASP A 366 -22.63 -25.47 -8.29
C ASP A 366 -22.34 -26.01 -6.87
N ASN A 367 -21.32 -26.85 -6.74
CA ASN A 367 -20.71 -27.34 -5.50
C ASN A 367 -19.29 -26.75 -5.28
N GLY A 368 -19.02 -25.56 -5.81
CA GLY A 368 -17.71 -24.91 -5.71
C GLY A 368 -17.46 -24.15 -4.40
N LEU A 369 -16.18 -23.90 -4.11
CA LEU A 369 -15.73 -23.11 -2.95
C LEU A 369 -14.96 -21.85 -3.38
N MET A 370 -15.09 -20.77 -2.62
CA MET A 370 -14.33 -19.53 -2.80
C MET A 370 -13.61 -19.13 -1.52
N VAL A 371 -12.37 -18.65 -1.67
CA VAL A 371 -11.70 -17.83 -0.65
C VAL A 371 -11.38 -16.45 -1.22
N LEU A 372 -11.87 -15.43 -0.54
CA LEU A 372 -11.51 -14.04 -0.74
C LEU A 372 -10.62 -13.59 0.43
N GLN A 373 -9.37 -13.24 0.15
CA GLN A 373 -8.56 -12.44 1.07
C GLN A 373 -8.68 -10.97 0.64
N ALA A 374 -9.10 -10.09 1.54
CA ALA A 374 -9.36 -8.68 1.24
C ALA A 374 -9.04 -7.77 2.43
N ILE A 375 -8.36 -6.66 2.18
CA ILE A 375 -8.24 -5.53 3.09
C ILE A 375 -9.60 -4.83 3.18
N THR A 376 -10.09 -4.58 4.39
CA THR A 376 -11.39 -3.96 4.63
C THR A 376 -11.28 -2.65 5.41
N PHE A 377 -12.19 -1.71 5.15
CA PHE A 377 -12.37 -0.50 5.92
C PHE A 377 -13.40 -0.73 7.04
N ASN A 378 -13.22 -0.10 8.21
CA ASN A 378 -14.15 -0.33 9.31
C ASN A 378 -15.59 0.15 9.00
N ASP A 379 -16.58 -0.70 9.28
CA ASP A 379 -17.98 -0.50 8.88
C ASP A 379 -18.56 0.83 9.38
N ARG A 380 -18.13 1.29 10.56
CA ARG A 380 -18.57 2.56 11.17
C ARG A 380 -18.12 3.79 10.38
N GLY A 381 -16.95 3.75 9.74
CA GLY A 381 -16.41 4.86 8.95
C GLY A 381 -16.64 4.72 7.44
N TYR A 382 -16.96 3.53 6.96
CA TYR A 382 -17.01 3.15 5.55
C TYR A 382 -17.84 4.09 4.66
N GLN A 383 -19.08 4.44 5.06
CA GLN A 383 -19.93 5.36 4.30
C GLN A 383 -19.35 6.80 4.19
N LYS A 384 -18.46 7.20 5.10
CA LYS A 384 -17.69 8.45 4.96
C LYS A 384 -16.46 8.24 4.07
N TYR A 385 -15.79 7.09 4.18
CA TYR A 385 -14.62 6.72 3.39
C TYR A 385 -14.92 6.76 1.88
N LEU A 386 -16.06 6.20 1.45
CA LEU A 386 -16.56 6.23 0.06
C LEU A 386 -16.74 7.65 -0.54
N HIS A 387 -16.68 8.70 0.28
CA HIS A 387 -16.83 10.09 -0.13
C HIS A 387 -15.62 10.96 0.27
N SER A 388 -14.49 10.32 0.56
CA SER A 388 -13.23 10.97 0.94
C SER A 388 -12.09 10.53 0.02
N VAL A 389 -11.06 11.37 -0.08
CA VAL A 389 -9.78 11.02 -0.73
C VAL A 389 -8.71 11.01 0.34
N ASP A 390 -7.91 9.96 0.38
CA ASP A 390 -6.82 9.80 1.35
C ASP A 390 -5.42 9.86 0.70
N PHE A 391 -4.40 9.63 1.51
CA PHE A 391 -3.00 9.53 1.08
C PHE A 391 -2.77 8.38 0.08
N ILE A 392 -3.44 7.25 0.29
CA ILE A 392 -3.30 6.04 -0.54
C ILE A 392 -3.84 6.32 -1.96
N GLN A 393 -5.03 6.90 -2.06
CA GLN A 393 -5.68 7.29 -3.32
C GLN A 393 -5.04 8.50 -4.01
N THR A 394 -4.09 9.20 -3.37
CA THR A 394 -3.33 10.29 -4.00
C THR A 394 -1.95 9.86 -4.48
N HIS A 395 -1.28 8.92 -3.79
CA HIS A 395 0.13 8.61 -4.05
C HIS A 395 0.48 7.14 -4.29
N VAL A 396 -0.35 6.18 -3.85
CA VAL A 396 0.01 4.74 -3.87
C VAL A 396 -0.90 3.94 -4.80
N PHE A 397 -2.22 4.00 -4.59
CA PHE A 397 -3.23 3.28 -5.36
C PHE A 397 -4.36 4.24 -5.78
N PRO A 398 -4.23 5.00 -6.89
CA PRO A 398 -5.18 6.05 -7.26
C PRO A 398 -6.62 5.59 -7.55
N GLY A 399 -6.84 4.30 -7.84
CA GLY A 399 -8.15 3.68 -7.93
C GLY A 399 -8.51 2.78 -6.74
N GLY A 400 -7.70 2.76 -5.69
CA GLY A 400 -7.88 1.87 -4.54
C GLY A 400 -9.14 2.21 -3.75
N CYS A 401 -10.00 1.23 -3.52
CA CYS A 401 -11.24 1.38 -2.79
C CYS A 401 -11.46 0.14 -1.92
N LEU A 402 -11.26 0.30 -0.62
CA LEU A 402 -11.53 -0.75 0.37
C LEU A 402 -13.05 -0.89 0.58
N LEU A 403 -13.52 -2.11 0.76
CA LEU A 403 -14.90 -2.44 1.16
C LEU A 403 -14.98 -2.74 2.66
N SER A 404 -16.16 -2.78 3.27
CA SER A 404 -16.31 -3.19 4.68
C SER A 404 -16.72 -4.66 4.83
N ASN A 405 -16.67 -5.19 6.05
CA ASN A 405 -17.10 -6.58 6.30
C ASN A 405 -18.60 -6.75 6.01
N SER A 406 -19.44 -5.77 6.36
CA SER A 406 -20.88 -5.77 6.01
C SER A 406 -21.14 -5.62 4.51
N GLU A 407 -20.25 -4.94 3.77
CA GLU A 407 -20.31 -4.90 2.31
C GLU A 407 -20.07 -6.29 1.73
N ILE A 408 -19.00 -7.00 2.14
CA ILE A 408 -18.74 -8.38 1.68
C ILE A 408 -19.95 -9.29 1.90
N LEU A 409 -20.56 -9.23 3.08
CA LEU A 409 -21.75 -10.03 3.41
C LEU A 409 -22.96 -9.66 2.55
N SER A 410 -23.15 -8.37 2.24
CA SER A 410 -24.26 -7.89 1.42
C SER A 410 -24.08 -8.25 -0.05
N GLN A 411 -22.89 -8.03 -0.62
CA GLN A 411 -22.56 -8.36 -2.00
C GLN A 411 -22.63 -9.87 -2.26
N ALA A 412 -22.21 -10.70 -1.30
CA ALA A 412 -22.39 -12.14 -1.35
C ALA A 412 -23.89 -12.53 -1.39
N ARG A 413 -24.70 -11.96 -0.48
CA ARG A 413 -26.15 -12.20 -0.39
C ARG A 413 -26.92 -11.77 -1.64
N ASP A 414 -26.60 -10.61 -2.20
CA ASP A 414 -27.43 -9.95 -3.23
C ASP A 414 -27.04 -10.32 -4.67
N HIS A 415 -25.82 -10.82 -4.88
CA HIS A 415 -25.27 -11.10 -6.22
C HIS A 415 -24.73 -12.53 -6.41
N THR A 416 -24.89 -13.40 -5.41
CA THR A 416 -24.46 -14.80 -5.49
C THR A 416 -25.49 -15.76 -4.90
N ASP A 417 -25.34 -17.07 -5.16
CA ASP A 417 -26.04 -18.13 -4.41
C ASP A 417 -25.14 -18.74 -3.31
N MET A 418 -24.03 -18.07 -2.98
CA MET A 418 -23.03 -18.57 -2.03
C MET A 418 -23.34 -18.11 -0.60
N GLN A 419 -23.12 -19.00 0.35
CA GLN A 419 -23.20 -18.72 1.77
C GLN A 419 -21.81 -18.38 2.32
N VAL A 420 -21.70 -17.31 3.12
CA VAL A 420 -20.47 -16.98 3.85
C VAL A 420 -20.43 -17.80 5.13
N THR A 421 -19.50 -18.75 5.22
CA THR A 421 -19.42 -19.71 6.34
C THR A 421 -18.24 -19.46 7.27
N SER A 422 -17.25 -18.67 6.85
CA SER A 422 -16.16 -18.21 7.70
C SER A 422 -15.70 -16.82 7.29
N LEU A 423 -15.34 -16.00 8.27
CA LEU A 423 -14.69 -14.70 8.11
C LEU A 423 -13.71 -14.56 9.29
N VAL A 424 -12.41 -14.51 9.00
CA VAL A 424 -11.34 -14.41 10.01
C VAL A 424 -10.48 -13.18 9.71
N ASP A 425 -10.34 -12.29 10.69
CA ASP A 425 -9.50 -11.09 10.60
C ASP A 425 -8.05 -11.37 11.02
N TYR A 426 -7.11 -10.89 10.21
CA TYR A 426 -5.67 -10.99 10.36
C TYR A 426 -5.00 -9.61 10.36
N GLY A 427 -5.70 -8.55 10.79
CA GLY A 427 -5.20 -7.16 10.73
C GLY A 427 -3.84 -6.95 11.41
N TYR A 428 -3.58 -7.62 12.54
CA TYR A 428 -2.29 -7.54 13.21
C TYR A 428 -1.16 -8.30 12.47
N ASP A 429 -1.48 -9.35 11.70
CA ASP A 429 -0.51 -10.01 10.81
C ASP A 429 -0.16 -9.13 9.60
N TYR A 430 -1.08 -8.29 9.11
CA TYR A 430 -0.73 -7.28 8.11
C TYR A 430 0.15 -6.18 8.72
N ALA A 431 -0.18 -5.69 9.92
CA ALA A 431 0.72 -4.79 10.64
C ALA A 431 2.14 -5.37 10.77
N ARG A 432 2.27 -6.70 10.98
CA ARG A 432 3.57 -7.37 10.98
C ARG A 432 4.21 -7.46 9.59
N THR A 433 3.43 -7.82 8.59
CA THR A 433 3.88 -7.90 7.19
C THR A 433 4.45 -6.56 6.72
N LEU A 434 3.83 -5.45 7.14
CA LEU A 434 4.30 -4.09 6.86
C LEU A 434 5.56 -3.72 7.64
N ILE A 435 5.73 -4.17 8.89
CA ILE A 435 6.98 -4.03 9.65
C ILE A 435 8.12 -4.78 8.95
N ASP A 436 7.92 -6.05 8.59
CA ASP A 436 8.94 -6.87 7.91
C ASP A 436 9.32 -6.25 6.54
N TRP A 437 8.34 -5.80 5.74
CA TRP A 437 8.59 -5.06 4.49
C TRP A 437 9.33 -3.74 4.71
N ARG A 438 8.91 -2.95 5.72
CA ARG A 438 9.51 -1.65 6.04
C ARG A 438 10.95 -1.80 6.52
N TYR A 439 11.23 -2.82 7.34
CA TYR A 439 12.59 -3.17 7.74
C TYR A 439 13.46 -3.53 6.52
N ASN A 440 13.01 -4.48 5.69
CA ASN A 440 13.77 -4.92 4.52
C ASN A 440 14.03 -3.76 3.53
N PHE A 441 13.01 -2.95 3.24
CA PHE A 441 13.11 -1.77 2.38
C PHE A 441 14.13 -0.75 2.92
N MET A 442 14.14 -0.53 4.24
CA MET A 442 15.06 0.41 4.90
C MET A 442 16.50 -0.14 5.00
N GLN A 443 16.71 -1.46 4.97
CA GLN A 443 18.04 -2.05 4.75
C GLN A 443 18.48 -1.95 3.27
N ALA A 444 17.52 -1.89 2.33
CA ALA A 444 17.77 -1.87 0.89
C ALA A 444 17.97 -0.47 0.27
N LEU A 445 17.96 0.61 1.07
CA LEU A 445 18.12 2.00 0.57
C LEU A 445 19.37 2.21 -0.30
N PRO A 446 20.56 1.63 -0.02
CA PRO A 446 21.72 1.75 -0.91
C PRO A 446 21.48 1.11 -2.29
N GLN A 447 20.81 -0.04 -2.33
CA GLN A 447 20.44 -0.76 -3.55
C GLN A 447 19.38 0.03 -4.33
N LEU A 448 18.41 0.63 -3.64
CA LEU A 448 17.39 1.49 -4.25
C LEU A 448 18.01 2.77 -4.86
N LYS A 449 19.00 3.39 -4.21
CA LYS A 449 19.79 4.49 -4.80
C LYS A 449 20.55 4.03 -6.04
N ALA A 450 21.13 2.84 -6.03
CA ALA A 450 21.81 2.27 -7.20
C ALA A 450 20.86 1.93 -8.36
N LEU A 451 19.59 1.63 -8.08
CA LEU A 451 18.52 1.47 -9.07
C LEU A 451 17.95 2.81 -9.59
N GLY A 452 18.36 3.95 -9.01
CA GLY A 452 17.97 5.29 -9.44
C GLY A 452 16.74 5.88 -8.74
N TYR A 453 16.30 5.30 -7.61
CA TYR A 453 15.25 5.89 -6.77
C TYR A 453 15.84 6.99 -5.86
N ASP A 454 15.13 8.11 -5.74
CA ASP A 454 15.56 9.27 -4.95
C ASP A 454 15.04 9.27 -3.50
N ASP A 455 15.58 10.18 -2.68
CA ASP A 455 15.23 10.28 -1.26
C ASP A 455 13.76 10.68 -1.01
N ALA A 456 13.06 11.29 -1.97
CA ALA A 456 11.63 11.58 -1.84
C ALA A 456 10.80 10.30 -2.08
N PHE A 457 11.15 9.50 -3.10
CA PHE A 457 10.55 8.18 -3.32
C PHE A 457 10.75 7.25 -2.11
N MET A 458 11.94 7.25 -1.50
CA MET A 458 12.17 6.42 -0.29
C MET A 458 11.40 6.92 0.94
N ARG A 459 11.21 8.24 1.11
CA ARG A 459 10.31 8.79 2.15
C ARG A 459 8.84 8.47 1.87
N LEU A 460 8.38 8.52 0.62
CA LEU A 460 7.03 8.12 0.20
C LEU A 460 6.73 6.67 0.60
N TRP A 461 7.63 5.73 0.31
CA TRP A 461 7.44 4.33 0.68
C TRP A 461 7.54 4.08 2.18
N HIS A 462 8.45 4.77 2.89
CA HIS A 462 8.50 4.68 4.36
C HIS A 462 7.19 5.18 5.01
N PHE A 463 6.64 6.30 4.52
CA PHE A 463 5.36 6.83 4.98
C PHE A 463 4.19 5.90 4.64
N TYR A 464 4.15 5.33 3.43
CA TYR A 464 3.14 4.34 3.04
C TYR A 464 3.11 3.13 3.99
N PHE A 465 4.26 2.51 4.25
CA PHE A 465 4.31 1.37 5.17
C PHE A 465 3.86 1.75 6.59
N ALA A 466 4.35 2.87 7.14
CA ALA A 466 3.98 3.34 8.49
C ALA A 466 2.49 3.75 8.59
N TYR A 467 1.92 4.32 7.53
CA TYR A 467 0.51 4.71 7.45
C TYR A 467 -0.42 3.49 7.47
N CYS A 468 -0.11 2.47 6.68
CA CYS A 468 -0.84 1.21 6.72
C CYS A 468 -0.63 0.47 8.05
N GLU A 469 0.61 0.40 8.57
CA GLU A 469 0.94 -0.22 9.87
C GLU A 469 0.08 0.39 11.00
N ALA A 470 0.01 1.73 11.05
CA ALA A 470 -0.85 2.45 11.99
C ALA A 470 -2.34 2.18 11.79
N GLY A 471 -2.80 2.12 10.53
CA GLY A 471 -4.21 1.87 10.20
C GLY A 471 -4.71 0.49 10.64
N PHE A 472 -3.90 -0.55 10.50
CA PHE A 472 -4.17 -1.89 11.01
C PHE A 472 -4.09 -1.95 12.55
N LEU A 473 -3.05 -1.35 13.15
CA LEU A 473 -2.86 -1.34 14.60
C LEU A 473 -3.99 -0.63 15.37
N GLU A 474 -4.60 0.39 14.77
CA GLU A 474 -5.70 1.17 15.36
C GLU A 474 -7.08 0.82 14.76
N LYS A 475 -7.15 -0.25 13.95
CA LYS A 475 -8.39 -0.80 13.37
C LYS A 475 -9.25 0.22 12.61
N THR A 476 -8.59 1.13 11.89
CA THR A 476 -9.27 1.90 10.83
C THR A 476 -9.48 1.02 9.59
N ILE A 477 -8.54 0.10 9.36
CA ILE A 477 -8.61 -0.97 8.37
C ILE A 477 -8.33 -2.33 9.04
N GLY A 478 -8.83 -3.41 8.43
CA GLY A 478 -8.56 -4.81 8.77
C GLY A 478 -8.19 -5.59 7.51
N VAL A 479 -7.89 -6.88 7.63
CA VAL A 479 -7.77 -7.78 6.48
C VAL A 479 -8.41 -9.10 6.85
N VAL A 480 -9.29 -9.61 5.99
CA VAL A 480 -10.06 -10.81 6.26
C VAL A 480 -9.77 -11.90 5.24
N GLN A 481 -9.75 -13.16 5.68
CA GLN A 481 -10.02 -14.30 4.81
C GLN A 481 -11.47 -14.71 4.98
N VAL A 482 -12.21 -14.76 3.87
CA VAL A 482 -13.64 -15.08 3.83
C VAL A 482 -13.85 -16.33 3.00
N ARG A 483 -14.49 -17.34 3.60
CA ARG A 483 -14.93 -18.57 2.93
C ARG A 483 -16.36 -18.38 2.43
N LEU A 484 -16.59 -18.65 1.14
CA LEU A 484 -17.91 -18.67 0.55
C LEU A 484 -18.15 -20.03 -0.13
N GLU A 485 -19.33 -20.60 0.08
CA GLU A 485 -19.70 -21.94 -0.35
C GLU A 485 -20.93 -21.89 -1.24
N LYS A 486 -20.87 -22.48 -2.44
CA LYS A 486 -22.01 -22.53 -3.36
C LYS A 486 -23.16 -23.35 -2.78
N ALA A 487 -24.41 -23.01 -3.15
CA ALA A 487 -25.62 -23.61 -2.56
C ALA A 487 -25.75 -25.14 -2.62
N GLN A 488 -24.96 -25.86 -3.45
CA GLN A 488 -24.94 -27.33 -3.51
C GLN A 488 -23.70 -27.95 -2.86
N TYR A 489 -22.86 -27.19 -2.13
CA TYR A 489 -21.81 -27.74 -1.27
C TYR A 489 -22.42 -28.54 -0.12
N ARG A 490 -21.75 -29.63 0.29
CA ARG A 490 -22.25 -30.64 1.25
C ARG A 490 -21.12 -31.38 1.94
#